data_AF-A0A1B6YA63-F1
#
_entry.id   AF-A0A1B6YA63-F1
#
_cell.length_a   1.000
_cell.length_b   1.000
_cell.length_c   1.000
_cell.angle_alpha   90.00
_cell.angle_beta   90.00
_cell.angle_gamma   90.00
#
_symmetry.space_group_name_H-M   'P 1'
#
loop_
_entity.id
_entity.type
_entity.pdbx_description
1 polymer ?
#
loop_
_entity_poly.entity_id
_entity_poly.type
_entity_poly.pdbx_seq_one_letter_code
_entity_poly.pdbx_strand_id
1 'polypeptide(L)'
;MKKILASTLALSFLLTLTLNPTSGISWNATGHRVIAAIAWDNLTPVAKENIMFILKQAPEDSDLMEFYDEESEHADKYYFMNAAYWPDVVRDRDEKARYDKYHKGPWHYVGSYWKQTEDGPVDAEGFVDDEHIVERIALFRETLNSSEVSAEEKAIQIAWVLHLVGDIHMPLHNTSRVTEDTPDGDRGGNSFRFGDSWPWNLHAYWDGIIDVANPKDDDVDDFDYYLANAEMIEKKHPKSEFKVLIDLQNSTVWNKEGKEITMEKVYPEDLKQDEQPSQEYKEMAYKIAQKRMALSGYRMAEYLNQIFGE
;
A
#
# COMPACT_ATOMS: atom_id res chain seq x y z
N MET A 1 3.39 68.31 20.72
CA MET A 1 2.22 67.51 20.29
C MET A 1 2.43 67.12 18.82
N LYS A 2 3.14 66.02 18.56
CA LYS A 2 2.60 64.77 18.00
C LYS A 2 1.57 64.98 16.88
N LYS A 3 1.94 64.65 15.64
CA LYS A 3 1.13 63.87 14.69
C LYS A 3 2.07 63.17 13.71
N ILE A 4 2.24 61.88 13.94
CA ILE A 4 2.93 60.92 13.08
C ILE A 4 2.00 60.63 11.90
N LEU A 5 2.47 60.84 10.67
CA LEU A 5 1.84 60.24 9.49
C LEU A 5 2.22 58.76 9.48
N ALA A 6 1.24 57.89 9.75
CA ALA A 6 1.33 56.48 9.44
C ALA A 6 0.59 56.25 8.12
N SER A 7 1.35 55.96 7.07
CA SER A 7 0.82 55.49 5.80
C SER A 7 0.37 54.05 5.97
N THR A 8 -0.93 53.80 5.93
CA THR A 8 -1.52 52.47 5.97
C THR A 8 -1.33 51.80 4.61
N LEU A 9 -0.31 50.95 4.45
CA LEU A 9 -0.31 49.94 3.40
C LEU A 9 -1.24 48.82 3.87
N ALA A 10 -2.42 48.73 3.27
CA ALA A 10 -3.28 47.56 3.38
C ALA A 10 -2.65 46.43 2.55
N LEU A 11 -1.90 45.54 3.20
CA LEU A 11 -1.46 44.29 2.59
C LEU A 11 -2.63 43.30 2.70
N SER A 12 -3.36 43.12 1.62
CA SER A 12 -4.35 42.06 1.48
C SER A 12 -3.61 40.72 1.46
N PHE A 13 -3.61 40.00 2.57
CA PHE A 13 -3.11 38.63 2.64
C PHE A 13 -4.18 37.73 2.03
N LEU A 14 -4.07 37.44 0.73
CA LEU A 14 -4.78 36.32 0.11
C LEU A 14 -4.17 35.05 0.69
N LEU A 15 -4.87 34.47 1.67
CA LEU A 15 -4.58 33.15 2.19
C LEU A 15 -4.99 32.14 1.12
N THR A 16 -4.10 31.86 0.17
CA THR A 16 -4.22 30.68 -0.68
C THR A 16 -4.01 29.46 0.21
N LEU A 17 -5.11 28.83 0.64
CA LEU A 17 -5.08 27.46 1.14
C LEU A 17 -4.56 26.59 0.00
N THR A 18 -3.25 26.34 0.00
CA THR A 18 -2.68 25.23 -0.75
C THR A 18 -3.15 23.96 -0.06
N LEU A 19 -4.23 23.36 -0.58
CA LEU A 19 -4.57 21.98 -0.30
C LEU A 19 -3.39 21.14 -0.78
N ASN A 20 -2.45 20.83 0.12
CA ASN A 20 -1.48 19.78 -0.13
C ASN A 20 -2.29 18.51 -0.40
N PRO A 21 -2.10 17.81 -1.53
CA PRO A 21 -2.69 16.51 -1.69
C PRO A 21 -2.15 15.64 -0.56
N THR A 22 -3.03 15.16 0.31
CA THR A 22 -2.71 14.09 1.25
C THR A 22 -2.30 12.90 0.40
N SER A 23 -1.02 12.54 0.47
CA SER A 23 -0.46 11.34 -0.14
C SER A 23 -1.31 10.14 0.29
N GLY A 24 -1.96 9.48 -0.66
CA GLY A 24 -2.65 8.21 -0.40
C GLY A 24 -1.59 7.14 -0.16
N ILE A 25 -1.47 6.68 1.09
CA ILE A 25 -0.31 5.90 1.52
C ILE A 25 -0.47 4.41 1.30
N SER A 26 -1.56 3.80 0.81
CA SER A 26 -1.61 2.32 0.76
C SER A 26 -1.38 1.66 2.12
N TRP A 27 -1.40 0.32 2.23
CA TRP A 27 -1.02 -0.30 3.50
C TRP A 27 0.19 0.43 4.05
N ASN A 28 0.09 0.97 5.25
CA ASN A 28 1.11 1.90 5.68
C ASN A 28 2.44 1.15 5.92
N ALA A 29 3.43 1.87 6.43
CA ALA A 29 4.72 1.31 6.83
C ALA A 29 4.61 -0.03 7.58
N THR A 30 3.64 -0.18 8.48
CA THR A 30 3.36 -1.41 9.23
C THR A 30 2.81 -2.51 8.32
N GLY A 31 1.74 -2.22 7.56
CA GLY A 31 1.05 -3.21 6.76
C GLY A 31 1.95 -3.85 5.69
N HIS A 32 2.76 -3.07 4.97
CA HIS A 32 3.71 -3.59 3.98
C HIS A 32 4.77 -4.51 4.59
N ARG A 33 5.32 -4.13 5.75
CA ARG A 33 6.32 -4.94 6.46
C ARG A 33 5.73 -6.25 7.00
N VAL A 34 4.50 -6.20 7.52
CA VAL A 34 3.78 -7.40 7.97
C VAL A 34 3.54 -8.36 6.81
N ILE A 35 3.05 -7.87 5.67
CA ILE A 35 2.84 -8.69 4.46
C ILE A 35 4.18 -9.29 3.97
N ALA A 36 5.24 -8.49 3.94
CA ALA A 36 6.57 -8.94 3.54
C ALA A 36 7.15 -9.99 4.50
N ALA A 37 6.89 -9.90 5.81
CA ALA A 37 7.27 -10.92 6.78
C ALA A 37 6.58 -12.26 6.49
N ILE A 38 5.26 -12.24 6.21
CA ILE A 38 4.50 -13.42 5.80
C ILE A 38 5.08 -14.01 4.51
N ALA A 39 5.36 -13.16 3.52
CA ALA A 39 5.96 -13.62 2.27
C ALA A 39 7.32 -14.28 2.51
N TRP A 40 8.19 -13.65 3.28
CA TRP A 40 9.51 -14.18 3.64
C TRP A 40 9.42 -15.56 4.27
N ASP A 41 8.49 -15.78 5.19
CA ASP A 41 8.34 -17.07 5.88
C ASP A 41 7.85 -18.19 4.94
N ASN A 42 7.38 -17.82 3.74
CA ASN A 42 6.87 -18.74 2.71
C ASN A 42 7.73 -18.81 1.43
N LEU A 43 8.85 -18.10 1.36
CA LEU A 43 9.83 -18.21 0.27
C LEU A 43 10.68 -19.48 0.40
N THR A 44 11.08 -20.07 -0.73
CA THR A 44 12.09 -21.14 -0.73
C THR A 44 13.46 -20.58 -0.35
N PRO A 45 14.38 -21.39 0.22
CA PRO A 45 15.74 -20.94 0.51
C PRO A 45 16.47 -20.37 -0.71
N VAL A 46 16.30 -20.99 -1.88
CA VAL A 46 16.89 -20.53 -3.16
C VAL A 46 16.33 -19.17 -3.56
N ALA A 47 15.01 -18.98 -3.47
CA ALA A 47 14.40 -17.69 -3.76
C ALA A 47 14.91 -16.59 -2.83
N LYS A 48 15.04 -16.87 -1.52
CA LYS A 48 15.63 -15.91 -0.56
C LYS A 48 17.03 -15.50 -0.98
N GLU A 49 17.92 -16.46 -1.25
CA GLU A 49 19.30 -16.18 -1.63
C GLU A 49 19.38 -15.33 -2.92
N ASN A 50 18.66 -15.73 -3.96
CA ASN A 50 18.64 -15.04 -5.24
C ASN A 50 18.05 -13.61 -5.13
N ILE A 51 16.95 -13.44 -4.40
CA ILE A 51 16.34 -12.13 -4.16
C ILE A 51 17.31 -11.22 -3.41
N MET A 52 17.94 -11.71 -2.34
CA MET A 52 18.86 -10.89 -1.54
C MET A 52 20.13 -10.55 -2.32
N PHE A 53 20.64 -11.47 -3.14
CA PHE A 53 21.76 -11.18 -4.04
C PHE A 53 21.45 -10.00 -4.97
N ILE A 54 20.25 -10.00 -5.58
CA ILE A 54 19.81 -8.94 -6.50
C ILE A 54 19.52 -7.64 -5.75
N LEU A 55 18.76 -7.68 -4.65
CA LEU A 55 18.43 -6.49 -3.84
C LEU A 55 19.69 -5.78 -3.34
N LYS A 56 20.78 -6.52 -3.08
CA LYS A 56 22.08 -5.93 -2.69
C LYS A 56 22.81 -5.21 -3.82
N GLN A 57 22.29 -5.26 -5.05
CA GLN A 57 22.77 -4.49 -6.21
C GLN A 57 21.97 -3.20 -6.43
N ALA A 58 21.11 -2.78 -5.50
CA ALA A 58 20.30 -1.58 -5.72
C ALA A 58 21.20 -0.35 -5.99
N PRO A 59 20.85 0.51 -6.97
CA PRO A 59 21.58 1.74 -7.25
C PRO A 59 21.76 2.60 -6.01
N GLU A 60 22.93 3.22 -5.85
CA GLU A 60 23.19 4.14 -4.72
C GLU A 60 22.15 5.28 -4.67
N ASP A 61 21.77 5.84 -5.83
CA ASP A 61 20.80 6.94 -5.91
C ASP A 61 19.34 6.53 -5.60
N SER A 62 19.10 5.26 -5.30
CA SER A 62 17.81 4.76 -4.82
C SER A 62 17.67 4.80 -3.31
N ASP A 63 18.77 4.87 -2.55
CA ASP A 63 18.84 4.73 -1.09
C ASP A 63 18.22 3.43 -0.54
N LEU A 64 17.90 2.46 -1.41
CA LEU A 64 17.29 1.19 -0.98
C LEU A 64 18.23 0.42 -0.05
N MET A 65 19.55 0.43 -0.33
CA MET A 65 20.57 -0.22 0.48
C MET A 65 20.76 0.41 1.87
N GLU A 66 20.23 1.62 2.13
CA GLU A 66 20.30 2.24 3.47
C GLU A 66 19.50 1.44 4.51
N PHE A 67 18.57 0.58 4.07
CA PHE A 67 17.81 -0.31 4.95
C PHE A 67 18.53 -1.62 5.29
N TYR A 68 19.68 -1.90 4.68
CA TYR A 68 20.43 -3.13 4.95
C TYR A 68 21.42 -2.91 6.09
N ASP A 69 21.08 -3.46 7.25
CA ASP A 69 21.97 -3.51 8.41
C ASP A 69 22.65 -4.89 8.49
N GLU A 70 23.94 -4.94 8.12
CA GLU A 70 24.73 -6.18 8.15
C GLU A 70 25.03 -6.69 9.56
N GLU A 71 24.89 -5.85 10.60
CA GLU A 71 25.14 -6.22 12.00
C GLU A 71 23.92 -6.90 12.65
N SER A 72 22.74 -6.77 12.03
CA SER A 72 21.50 -7.39 12.51
C SER A 72 21.51 -8.91 12.37
N GLU A 73 21.07 -9.63 13.41
CA GLU A 73 20.83 -11.09 13.36
C GLU A 73 19.84 -11.48 12.25
N HIS A 74 18.96 -10.56 11.86
CA HIS A 74 17.93 -10.75 10.86
C HIS A 74 18.10 -9.86 9.63
N ALA A 75 19.34 -9.46 9.31
CA ALA A 75 19.70 -8.52 8.25
C ALA A 75 18.88 -8.71 6.95
N ASP A 76 18.86 -9.93 6.40
CA ASP A 76 18.17 -10.19 5.14
C ASP A 76 16.64 -10.08 5.26
N LYS A 77 16.04 -10.63 6.32
CA LYS A 77 14.57 -10.53 6.53
C LYS A 77 14.17 -9.08 6.76
N TYR A 78 14.96 -8.34 7.54
CA TYR A 78 14.69 -6.94 7.83
C TYR A 78 14.81 -6.07 6.58
N TYR A 79 15.84 -6.29 5.77
CA TYR A 79 16.00 -5.58 4.52
C TYR A 79 14.89 -5.90 3.52
N PHE A 80 14.49 -7.17 3.38
CA PHE A 80 13.35 -7.57 2.55
C PHE A 80 12.04 -6.88 2.98
N MET A 81 11.78 -6.80 4.29
CA MET A 81 10.61 -6.10 4.82
C MET A 81 10.66 -4.59 4.55
N ASN A 82 11.81 -3.95 4.73
CA ASN A 82 11.96 -2.52 4.45
C ASN A 82 11.91 -2.21 2.94
N ALA A 83 12.39 -3.10 2.08
CA ALA A 83 12.27 -2.96 0.63
C ALA A 83 10.79 -2.94 0.17
N ALA A 84 9.89 -3.61 0.87
CA ALA A 84 8.45 -3.52 0.62
C ALA A 84 7.85 -2.15 0.94
N TYR A 85 8.48 -1.37 1.81
CA TYR A 85 8.04 -0.01 2.16
C TYR A 85 8.73 1.08 1.30
N TRP A 86 9.87 0.78 0.69
CA TRP A 86 10.67 1.76 -0.06
C TRP A 86 9.89 2.56 -1.12
N PRO A 87 8.91 2.01 -1.87
CA PRO A 87 8.14 2.81 -2.83
C PRO A 87 7.33 3.97 -2.22
N ASP A 88 7.03 3.92 -0.92
CA ASP A 88 6.46 5.07 -0.21
C ASP A 88 7.54 6.07 0.24
N VAL A 89 8.75 5.60 0.52
CA VAL A 89 9.89 6.46 0.92
C VAL A 89 10.35 7.35 -0.23
N VAL A 90 10.32 6.83 -1.46
CA VAL A 90 10.70 7.62 -2.66
C VAL A 90 9.70 8.72 -3.01
N ARG A 91 8.58 8.83 -2.28
CA ARG A 91 7.61 9.92 -2.44
C ARG A 91 8.06 11.23 -1.78
N ASP A 92 9.11 11.19 -0.96
CA ASP A 92 9.69 12.37 -0.36
C ASP A 92 10.24 13.32 -1.43
N ARG A 93 9.66 14.52 -1.51
CA ARG A 93 9.99 15.55 -2.51
C ARG A 93 11.27 16.30 -2.17
N ASP A 94 11.72 16.25 -0.92
CA ASP A 94 12.97 16.88 -0.50
C ASP A 94 14.17 16.13 -1.11
N GLU A 95 14.02 14.83 -1.34
CA GLU A 95 15.02 13.96 -2.00
C GLU A 95 14.80 13.90 -3.52
N LYS A 96 14.99 15.05 -4.18
CA LYS A 96 14.59 15.29 -5.58
C LYS A 96 15.10 14.24 -6.58
N ALA A 97 16.36 13.80 -6.46
CA ALA A 97 16.95 12.83 -7.39
C ALA A 97 16.23 11.47 -7.30
N ARG A 98 16.02 10.99 -6.07
CA ARG A 98 15.28 9.77 -5.79
C ARG A 98 13.82 9.90 -6.21
N TYR A 99 13.17 11.01 -5.86
CA TYR A 99 11.78 11.30 -6.22
C TYR A 99 11.57 11.27 -7.74
N ASP A 100 12.30 12.06 -8.51
CA ASP A 100 12.06 12.19 -9.96
C ASP A 100 12.25 10.85 -10.71
N LYS A 101 13.21 10.04 -10.25
CA LYS A 101 13.58 8.79 -10.89
C LYS A 101 12.64 7.65 -10.49
N TYR A 102 12.42 7.50 -9.18
CA TYR A 102 11.81 6.31 -8.61
C TYR A 102 10.36 6.49 -8.18
N HIS A 103 9.87 7.70 -7.93
CA HIS A 103 8.45 7.88 -7.59
C HIS A 103 7.54 7.60 -8.78
N LYS A 104 6.54 6.74 -8.56
CA LYS A 104 5.53 6.36 -9.58
C LYS A 104 4.13 6.31 -8.99
N GLY A 105 3.56 7.49 -8.70
CA GLY A 105 2.24 7.62 -8.07
C GLY A 105 1.13 6.72 -8.65
N PRO A 106 0.89 6.69 -9.97
CA PRO A 106 -0.18 5.87 -10.57
C PRO A 106 -0.01 4.35 -10.40
N TRP A 107 1.21 3.87 -10.13
CA TRP A 107 1.47 2.42 -10.04
C TRP A 107 0.81 1.78 -8.82
N HIS A 108 0.45 2.55 -7.79
CA HIS A 108 -0.06 2.04 -6.52
C HIS A 108 -1.53 1.62 -6.55
N TYR A 109 -2.30 1.97 -7.57
CA TYR A 109 -3.74 1.71 -7.59
C TYR A 109 -4.25 1.41 -9.00
N VAL A 110 -5.51 0.98 -9.10
CA VAL A 110 -6.25 0.99 -10.37
C VAL A 110 -7.23 2.15 -10.34
N GLY A 111 -7.20 2.99 -11.37
CA GLY A 111 -8.17 4.07 -11.58
C GLY A 111 -9.55 3.57 -12.03
N SER A 112 -10.05 2.43 -11.55
CA SER A 112 -11.39 1.94 -11.90
C SER A 112 -12.46 2.56 -10.99
N TYR A 113 -13.70 2.67 -11.45
CA TYR A 113 -14.77 3.34 -10.71
C TYR A 113 -15.99 2.45 -10.52
N TRP A 114 -16.76 2.76 -9.48
CA TRP A 114 -18.04 2.13 -9.19
C TRP A 114 -19.01 3.15 -8.58
N LYS A 115 -20.30 2.84 -8.60
CA LYS A 115 -21.35 3.64 -7.94
C LYS A 115 -22.41 2.74 -7.31
N GLN A 116 -23.05 3.26 -6.26
CA GLN A 116 -24.19 2.59 -5.63
C GLN A 116 -25.47 2.89 -6.43
N THR A 117 -26.27 1.86 -6.70
CA THR A 117 -27.64 1.99 -7.26
C THR A 117 -28.66 1.34 -6.33
N GLU A 118 -29.95 1.46 -6.65
CA GLU A 118 -31.03 0.78 -5.93
C GLU A 118 -30.89 -0.76 -5.97
N ASP A 119 -30.32 -1.29 -7.06
CA ASP A 119 -30.12 -2.73 -7.26
C ASP A 119 -28.77 -3.24 -6.73
N GLY A 120 -27.96 -2.35 -6.13
CA GLY A 120 -26.63 -2.67 -5.62
C GLY A 120 -25.49 -1.89 -6.28
N PRO A 121 -24.23 -2.17 -5.88
CA PRO A 121 -23.07 -1.53 -6.46
C PRO A 121 -22.82 -2.03 -7.88
N VAL A 122 -22.50 -1.10 -8.79
CA VAL A 122 -22.18 -1.40 -10.19
C VAL A 122 -20.96 -0.63 -10.64
N ASP A 123 -20.30 -1.14 -11.68
CA ASP A 123 -19.19 -0.45 -12.31
C ASP A 123 -19.62 0.91 -12.90
N ALA A 124 -18.70 1.88 -12.82
CA ALA A 124 -18.87 3.21 -13.39
C ALA A 124 -17.74 3.50 -14.38
N GLU A 125 -18.04 4.30 -15.40
CA GLU A 125 -17.06 4.77 -16.36
C GLU A 125 -16.17 5.85 -15.73
N GLY A 126 -14.90 5.89 -16.15
CA GLY A 126 -13.97 6.94 -15.80
C GLY A 126 -12.58 6.67 -16.38
N PHE A 127 -11.65 7.61 -16.16
CA PHE A 127 -10.29 7.51 -16.68
C PHE A 127 -9.45 6.52 -15.88
N VAL A 128 -8.82 5.58 -16.59
CA VAL A 128 -7.85 4.62 -16.06
C VAL A 128 -6.50 4.94 -16.69
N ASP A 129 -5.47 5.16 -15.86
CA ASP A 129 -4.09 5.33 -16.34
C ASP A 129 -3.59 4.07 -17.06
N ASP A 130 -2.77 4.25 -18.10
CA ASP A 130 -2.12 3.13 -18.81
C ASP A 130 -1.13 2.38 -17.90
N GLU A 131 -0.45 3.12 -17.02
CA GLU A 131 0.47 2.57 -16.02
C GLU A 131 -0.24 2.47 -14.67
N HIS A 132 -0.58 1.26 -14.27
CA HIS A 132 -1.31 1.01 -13.03
C HIS A 132 -0.88 -0.33 -12.42
N ILE A 133 -1.30 -0.57 -11.18
CA ILE A 133 -0.83 -1.69 -10.37
C ILE A 133 -0.93 -3.06 -11.05
N VAL A 134 -2.03 -3.33 -11.76
CA VAL A 134 -2.26 -4.61 -12.44
C VAL A 134 -1.27 -4.79 -13.59
N GLU A 135 -1.07 -3.77 -14.40
CA GLU A 135 -0.11 -3.76 -15.51
C GLU A 135 1.31 -3.94 -14.99
N ARG A 136 1.68 -3.20 -13.93
CA ARG A 136 3.04 -3.22 -13.38
C ARG A 136 3.43 -4.54 -12.75
N ILE A 137 2.52 -5.19 -12.03
CA ILE A 137 2.78 -6.54 -11.49
C ILE A 137 3.02 -7.55 -12.64
N ALA A 138 2.29 -7.42 -13.75
CA ALA A 138 2.47 -8.29 -14.91
C ALA A 138 3.77 -7.98 -15.65
N LEU A 139 4.09 -6.70 -15.87
CA LEU A 139 5.34 -6.27 -16.50
C LEU A 139 6.57 -6.72 -15.71
N PHE A 140 6.56 -6.58 -14.38
CA PHE A 140 7.66 -7.00 -13.53
C PHE A 140 7.84 -8.52 -13.51
N ARG A 141 6.78 -9.29 -13.74
CA ARG A 141 6.92 -10.75 -13.86
C ARG A 141 7.77 -11.12 -15.07
N GLU A 142 7.55 -10.45 -16.19
CA GLU A 142 8.31 -10.71 -17.42
C GLU A 142 9.74 -10.16 -17.33
N THR A 143 9.89 -8.94 -16.82
CA THR A 143 11.20 -8.25 -16.77
C THR A 143 12.15 -8.83 -15.73
N LEU A 144 11.65 -9.31 -14.57
CA LEU A 144 12.47 -10.02 -13.59
C LEU A 144 13.00 -11.37 -14.12
N ASN A 145 12.26 -12.04 -15.01
CA ASN A 145 12.70 -13.28 -15.68
C ASN A 145 13.65 -13.03 -16.86
N SER A 146 13.78 -11.79 -17.33
CA SER A 146 14.58 -11.48 -18.53
C SER A 146 16.08 -11.41 -18.23
N SER A 147 16.92 -11.95 -19.13
CA SER A 147 18.37 -11.76 -19.10
C SER A 147 18.82 -10.36 -19.52
N GLU A 148 17.94 -9.60 -20.15
CA GLU A 148 18.24 -8.27 -20.70
C GLU A 148 18.12 -7.13 -19.68
N VAL A 149 17.55 -7.42 -18.50
CA VAL A 149 17.38 -6.45 -17.41
C VAL A 149 18.53 -6.60 -16.42
N SER A 150 19.18 -5.49 -16.07
CA SER A 150 20.33 -5.51 -15.16
C SER A 150 19.94 -5.88 -13.73
N ALA A 151 20.91 -6.31 -12.92
CA ALA A 151 20.64 -6.63 -11.52
C ALA A 151 20.18 -5.40 -10.73
N GLU A 152 20.73 -4.23 -11.04
CA GLU A 152 20.36 -2.94 -10.45
C GLU A 152 18.89 -2.58 -10.76
N GLU A 153 18.45 -2.77 -12.01
CA GLU A 153 17.06 -2.54 -12.40
C GLU A 153 16.13 -3.58 -11.76
N LYS A 154 16.55 -4.85 -11.70
CA LYS A 154 15.78 -5.90 -11.01
C LYS A 154 15.65 -5.63 -9.52
N ALA A 155 16.65 -5.06 -8.85
CA ALA A 155 16.56 -4.68 -7.43
C ALA A 155 15.40 -3.70 -7.20
N ILE A 156 15.28 -2.68 -8.06
CA ILE A 156 14.19 -1.71 -8.03
C ILE A 156 12.85 -2.38 -8.34
N GLN A 157 12.80 -3.27 -9.34
CA GLN A 157 11.58 -4.00 -9.68
C GLN A 157 11.12 -4.94 -8.55
N ILE A 158 12.05 -5.59 -7.83
CA ILE A 158 11.71 -6.41 -6.65
C ILE A 158 11.07 -5.52 -5.59
N ALA A 159 11.69 -4.40 -5.21
CA ALA A 159 11.12 -3.48 -4.21
C ALA A 159 9.70 -3.01 -4.61
N TRP A 160 9.50 -2.70 -5.89
CA TRP A 160 8.17 -2.41 -6.41
C TRP A 160 7.20 -3.60 -6.33
N VAL A 161 7.61 -4.82 -6.71
CA VAL A 161 6.75 -6.01 -6.61
C VAL A 161 6.33 -6.26 -5.16
N LEU A 162 7.25 -6.15 -4.20
CA LEU A 162 6.95 -6.31 -2.78
C LEU A 162 5.85 -5.33 -2.32
N HIS A 163 5.94 -4.08 -2.76
CA HIS A 163 4.94 -3.07 -2.43
C HIS A 163 3.61 -3.27 -3.17
N LEU A 164 3.66 -3.42 -4.50
CA LEU A 164 2.46 -3.51 -5.34
C LEU A 164 1.62 -4.76 -5.03
N VAL A 165 2.24 -5.88 -4.67
CA VAL A 165 1.47 -7.06 -4.25
C VAL A 165 0.77 -6.80 -2.90
N GLY A 166 1.34 -5.97 -2.02
CA GLY A 166 0.65 -5.44 -0.85
C GLY A 166 -0.55 -4.58 -1.25
N ASP A 167 -0.32 -3.53 -2.05
CA ASP A 167 -1.30 -2.52 -2.45
C ASP A 167 -2.53 -3.14 -3.11
N ILE A 168 -2.33 -4.05 -4.08
CA ILE A 168 -3.46 -4.65 -4.81
C ILE A 168 -4.38 -5.47 -3.89
N HIS A 169 -3.89 -5.88 -2.73
CA HIS A 169 -4.69 -6.59 -1.73
C HIS A 169 -5.41 -5.66 -0.75
N MET A 170 -5.02 -4.38 -0.66
CA MET A 170 -5.76 -3.33 0.03
C MET A 170 -7.04 -3.02 -0.77
N PRO A 171 -8.26 -3.23 -0.24
CA PRO A 171 -9.48 -3.09 -1.03
C PRO A 171 -9.62 -1.76 -1.78
N LEU A 172 -9.38 -0.63 -1.11
CA LEU A 172 -9.55 0.72 -1.66
C LEU A 172 -8.52 1.12 -2.74
N HIS A 173 -7.47 0.32 -2.95
CA HIS A 173 -6.53 0.51 -4.07
C HIS A 173 -7.09 0.03 -5.41
N ASN A 174 -8.22 -0.68 -5.39
CA ASN A 174 -8.72 -1.38 -6.57
C ASN A 174 -9.83 -0.63 -7.31
N THR A 175 -10.54 0.28 -6.62
CA THR A 175 -11.61 1.07 -7.23
C THR A 175 -11.98 2.30 -6.38
N SER A 176 -12.45 3.36 -7.02
CA SER A 176 -12.97 4.58 -6.39
C SER A 176 -14.48 4.70 -6.50
N ARG A 177 -15.14 5.17 -5.43
CA ARG A 177 -16.60 5.37 -5.42
C ARG A 177 -16.96 6.71 -6.05
N VAL A 178 -17.88 6.69 -7.00
CA VAL A 178 -18.49 7.86 -7.62
C VAL A 178 -19.81 8.19 -6.92
N THR A 179 -19.98 9.47 -6.59
CA THR A 179 -21.21 10.04 -6.04
C THR A 179 -21.50 11.38 -6.71
N GLU A 180 -22.63 12.02 -6.39
CA GLU A 180 -22.90 13.39 -6.85
C GLU A 180 -21.85 14.40 -6.33
N ASP A 181 -21.32 14.17 -5.12
CA ASP A 181 -20.29 15.02 -4.50
C ASP A 181 -18.87 14.69 -4.98
N THR A 182 -18.67 13.46 -5.50
CA THR A 182 -17.39 12.96 -6.01
C THR A 182 -17.53 12.40 -7.43
N PRO A 183 -17.86 13.24 -8.43
CA PRO A 183 -18.10 12.77 -9.80
C PRO A 183 -16.85 12.15 -10.44
N ASP A 184 -15.65 12.57 -10.03
CA ASP A 184 -14.36 12.03 -10.48
C ASP A 184 -13.85 10.88 -9.58
N GLY A 185 -14.71 10.34 -8.72
CA GLY A 185 -14.36 9.32 -7.73
C GLY A 185 -13.80 9.89 -6.42
N ASP A 186 -13.98 9.13 -5.34
CA ASP A 186 -13.53 9.50 -3.99
C ASP A 186 -12.06 9.18 -3.69
N ARG A 187 -11.28 8.88 -4.74
CA ARG A 187 -9.84 8.56 -4.67
C ARG A 187 -9.55 7.40 -3.71
N GLY A 188 -10.27 6.29 -3.89
CA GLY A 188 -10.17 5.12 -3.02
C GLY A 188 -10.51 5.46 -1.57
N GLY A 189 -11.55 6.25 -1.32
CA GLY A 189 -11.95 6.66 0.03
C GLY A 189 -11.11 7.76 0.67
N ASN A 190 -10.11 8.35 -0.01
CA ASN A 190 -9.37 9.50 0.52
C ASN A 190 -10.27 10.73 0.72
N SER A 191 -11.31 10.87 -0.10
CA SER A 191 -12.32 11.94 0.01
C SER A 191 -13.44 11.60 1.00
N PHE A 192 -13.51 10.37 1.53
CA PHE A 192 -14.48 9.99 2.56
C PHE A 192 -13.91 10.30 3.95
N ARG A 193 -14.30 11.43 4.52
CA ARG A 193 -13.78 11.93 5.81
C ARG A 193 -14.45 11.24 7.00
N PHE A 194 -13.67 11.00 8.04
CA PHE A 194 -14.16 10.70 9.39
C PHE A 194 -14.07 11.96 10.27
N GLY A 195 -14.41 11.83 11.55
CA GLY A 195 -14.29 12.94 12.50
C GLY A 195 -12.83 13.38 12.77
N ASP A 196 -12.65 14.36 13.65
CA ASP A 196 -11.37 15.08 13.86
C ASP A 196 -10.20 14.26 14.43
N SER A 197 -10.41 12.98 14.78
CA SER A 197 -9.37 12.11 15.33
C SER A 197 -8.77 11.23 14.25
N TRP A 198 -7.48 10.90 14.36
CA TRP A 198 -6.87 9.91 13.50
C TRP A 198 -7.54 8.53 13.69
N PRO A 199 -7.80 7.79 12.61
CA PRO A 199 -7.62 8.15 11.20
C PRO A 199 -8.73 9.09 10.67
N TRP A 200 -8.34 10.09 9.87
CA TRP A 200 -9.20 11.20 9.41
C TRP A 200 -10.02 10.91 8.14
N ASN A 201 -9.71 9.83 7.42
CA ASN A 201 -10.46 9.39 6.25
C ASN A 201 -10.45 7.86 6.14
N LEU A 202 -11.34 7.35 5.30
CA LEU A 202 -11.54 5.93 5.10
C LEU A 202 -10.28 5.23 4.54
N HIS A 203 -9.58 5.84 3.59
CA HIS A 203 -8.37 5.26 3.02
C HIS A 203 -7.28 5.05 4.09
N ALA A 204 -6.95 6.11 4.83
CA ALA A 204 -5.95 6.09 5.91
C ALA A 204 -6.32 5.10 7.04
N TYR A 205 -7.62 4.92 7.30
CA TYR A 205 -8.10 3.92 8.26
C TYR A 205 -7.79 2.50 7.80
N TRP A 206 -8.04 2.17 6.53
CA TRP A 206 -7.70 0.86 5.98
C TRP A 206 -6.19 0.68 5.89
N ASP A 207 -5.46 1.67 5.37
CA ASP A 207 -4.00 1.66 5.28
C ASP A 207 -3.33 1.37 6.63
N GLY A 208 -3.80 2.03 7.69
CA GLY A 208 -3.29 1.89 9.05
C GLY A 208 -4.00 0.85 9.91
N ILE A 209 -4.76 -0.08 9.34
CA ILE A 209 -5.67 -0.95 10.09
C ILE A 209 -4.98 -1.78 11.18
N ILE A 210 -3.71 -2.16 11.00
CA ILE A 210 -2.95 -2.89 12.02
C ILE A 210 -2.71 -1.99 13.22
N ASP A 211 -2.25 -0.76 13.00
CA ASP A 211 -1.97 0.19 14.08
C ASP A 211 -3.25 0.70 14.76
N VAL A 212 -4.37 0.76 14.02
CA VAL A 212 -5.69 1.07 14.57
C VAL A 212 -6.20 -0.06 15.48
N ALA A 213 -6.07 -1.32 15.04
CA ALA A 213 -6.62 -2.47 15.74
C ALA A 213 -5.71 -2.99 16.86
N ASN A 214 -4.39 -2.89 16.67
CA ASN A 214 -3.34 -3.36 17.56
C ASN A 214 -2.27 -2.27 17.73
N PRO A 215 -2.55 -1.14 18.40
CA PRO A 215 -1.54 -0.11 18.63
C PRO A 215 -0.28 -0.70 19.26
N LYS A 216 0.89 -0.34 18.72
CA LYS A 216 2.18 -0.78 19.25
C LYS A 216 2.45 -0.12 20.61
N ASP A 217 2.87 -0.90 21.59
CA ASP A 217 3.36 -0.38 22.87
C ASP A 217 4.72 0.32 22.70
N ASP A 218 4.96 1.39 23.46
CA ASP A 218 6.15 2.24 23.32
C ASP A 218 7.49 1.51 23.54
N ASP A 219 7.48 0.42 24.33
CA ASP A 219 8.66 -0.38 24.68
C ASP A 219 8.92 -1.55 23.73
N VAL A 220 8.06 -1.76 22.73
CA VAL A 220 8.21 -2.83 21.74
C VAL A 220 8.98 -2.30 20.52
N ASP A 221 10.02 -3.02 20.13
CA ASP A 221 10.76 -2.74 18.90
C ASP A 221 9.86 -2.89 17.67
N ASP A 222 10.06 -2.03 16.66
CA ASP A 222 9.26 -2.04 15.44
C ASP A 222 9.31 -3.41 14.74
N PHE A 223 10.48 -4.03 14.68
CA PHE A 223 10.65 -5.33 14.03
C PHE A 223 9.86 -6.42 14.76
N ASP A 224 9.97 -6.48 16.08
CA ASP A 224 9.23 -7.43 16.90
C ASP A 224 7.72 -7.24 16.75
N TYR A 225 7.26 -6.00 16.68
CA TYR A 225 5.84 -5.67 16.44
C TYR A 225 5.35 -6.17 15.08
N TYR A 226 6.14 -5.99 14.01
CA TYR A 226 5.78 -6.49 12.68
C TYR A 226 5.73 -8.03 12.66
N LEU A 227 6.72 -8.69 13.27
CA LEU A 227 6.78 -10.16 13.33
C LEU A 227 5.61 -10.74 14.14
N ALA A 228 5.28 -10.15 15.29
CA ALA A 228 4.16 -10.61 16.11
C ALA A 228 2.82 -10.51 15.36
N ASN A 229 2.61 -9.44 14.60
CA ASN A 229 1.40 -9.30 13.78
C ASN A 229 1.39 -10.29 12.60
N ALA A 230 2.52 -10.51 11.93
CA ALA A 230 2.64 -11.51 10.88
C ALA A 230 2.31 -12.92 11.39
N GLU A 231 2.92 -13.34 12.50
CA GLU A 231 2.69 -14.66 13.12
C GLU A 231 1.21 -14.83 13.50
N MET A 232 0.62 -13.82 14.13
CA MET A 232 -0.79 -13.83 14.49
C MET A 232 -1.70 -14.01 13.25
N ILE A 233 -1.42 -13.28 12.17
CA ILE A 233 -2.18 -13.35 10.93
C ILE A 233 -2.04 -14.73 10.28
N GLU A 234 -0.83 -15.27 10.14
CA GLU A 234 -0.61 -16.60 9.56
C GLU A 234 -1.25 -17.71 10.39
N LYS A 235 -1.17 -17.62 11.72
CA LYS A 235 -1.82 -18.58 12.62
C LYS A 235 -3.33 -18.59 12.47
N LYS A 236 -3.94 -17.41 12.27
CA LYS A 236 -5.39 -17.25 12.09
C LYS A 236 -5.84 -17.64 10.68
N HIS A 237 -5.01 -17.41 9.69
CA HIS A 237 -5.28 -17.59 8.27
C HIS A 237 -4.16 -18.40 7.61
N PRO A 238 -4.06 -19.72 7.89
CA PRO A 238 -2.97 -20.53 7.37
C PRO A 238 -3.04 -20.67 5.85
N LYS A 239 -1.87 -20.75 5.20
CA LYS A 239 -1.75 -20.89 3.72
C LYS A 239 -2.66 -21.96 3.10
N SER A 240 -2.93 -23.05 3.82
CA SER A 240 -3.84 -24.12 3.37
C SER A 240 -5.28 -23.66 3.12
N GLU A 241 -5.75 -22.59 3.77
CA GLU A 241 -7.08 -21.98 3.53
C GLU A 241 -7.18 -21.39 2.11
N PHE A 242 -6.04 -20.98 1.54
CA PHE A 242 -5.99 -20.18 0.31
C PHE A 242 -5.49 -20.94 -0.93
N LYS A 243 -5.23 -22.25 -0.84
CA LYS A 243 -4.54 -23.00 -1.90
C LYS A 243 -5.09 -22.71 -3.30
N VAL A 244 -6.42 -22.77 -3.46
CA VAL A 244 -7.09 -22.46 -4.74
C VAL A 244 -6.89 -21.00 -5.17
N LEU A 245 -6.93 -20.05 -4.25
CA LEU A 245 -6.78 -18.62 -4.54
C LEU A 245 -5.35 -18.22 -4.91
N ILE A 246 -4.35 -18.95 -4.40
CA ILE A 246 -2.93 -18.72 -4.72
C ILE A 246 -2.63 -19.23 -6.14
N ASP A 247 -3.15 -20.40 -6.50
CA ASP A 247 -2.97 -21.01 -7.83
C ASP A 247 -3.66 -20.19 -8.95
N LEU A 248 -4.62 -19.32 -8.59
CA LEU A 248 -5.39 -18.51 -9.51
C LEU A 248 -4.71 -17.16 -9.85
N GLN A 249 -4.00 -17.18 -10.98
CA GLN A 249 -4.29 -16.30 -12.13
C GLN A 249 -4.10 -14.78 -11.99
N ASN A 250 -2.85 -14.34 -11.92
CA ASN A 250 -2.41 -12.98 -12.30
C ASN A 250 -3.07 -11.80 -11.56
N SER A 251 -2.49 -10.62 -11.74
CA SER A 251 -2.88 -9.40 -11.03
C SER A 251 -4.32 -8.94 -11.34
N THR A 252 -4.89 -9.31 -12.49
CA THR A 252 -6.29 -8.96 -12.84
C THR A 252 -7.29 -9.61 -11.89
N VAL A 253 -7.06 -10.87 -11.52
CA VAL A 253 -7.94 -11.57 -10.56
C VAL A 253 -7.81 -10.94 -9.17
N TRP A 254 -6.58 -10.62 -8.74
CA TRP A 254 -6.33 -10.01 -7.43
C TRP A 254 -7.03 -8.64 -7.30
N ASN A 255 -6.99 -7.85 -8.38
CA ASN A 255 -7.70 -6.58 -8.46
C ASN A 255 -9.23 -6.75 -8.39
N LYS A 256 -9.77 -7.72 -9.15
CA LYS A 256 -11.21 -7.99 -9.15
C LYS A 256 -11.72 -8.35 -7.75
N GLU A 257 -11.01 -9.20 -7.02
CA GLU A 257 -11.35 -9.54 -5.63
C GLU A 257 -11.36 -8.30 -4.71
N GLY A 258 -10.34 -7.45 -4.82
CA GLY A 258 -10.26 -6.22 -4.03
C GLY A 258 -11.39 -5.24 -4.36
N LYS A 259 -11.74 -5.14 -5.65
CA LYS A 259 -12.86 -4.34 -6.15
C LYS A 259 -14.20 -4.84 -5.59
N GLU A 260 -14.46 -6.14 -5.64
CA GLU A 260 -15.68 -6.76 -5.09
C GLU A 260 -15.81 -6.49 -3.59
N ILE A 261 -14.71 -6.64 -2.82
CA ILE A 261 -14.71 -6.32 -1.38
C ILE A 261 -15.03 -4.85 -1.14
N THR A 262 -14.44 -3.94 -1.93
CA THR A 262 -14.69 -2.50 -1.81
C THR A 262 -16.17 -2.17 -2.03
N MET A 263 -16.73 -2.68 -3.13
CA MET A 263 -18.11 -2.45 -3.50
C MET A 263 -19.12 -3.03 -2.50
N GLU A 264 -18.84 -4.21 -1.94
CA GLU A 264 -19.81 -4.93 -1.11
C GLU A 264 -19.67 -4.71 0.40
N LYS A 265 -18.47 -4.35 0.88
CA LYS A 265 -18.14 -4.39 2.32
C LYS A 265 -17.57 -3.09 2.88
N VAL A 266 -16.82 -2.34 2.08
CA VAL A 266 -16.06 -1.18 2.58
C VAL A 266 -16.94 0.05 2.83
N TYR A 267 -18.06 0.17 2.10
CA TYR A 267 -19.03 1.26 2.23
C TYR A 267 -20.42 0.76 2.66
N PRO A 268 -20.57 0.19 3.87
CA PRO A 268 -21.88 -0.19 4.38
C PRO A 268 -22.73 1.06 4.68
N GLU A 269 -24.05 0.90 4.74
CA GLU A 269 -25.00 2.00 4.93
C GLU A 269 -24.80 2.78 6.24
N ASP A 270 -24.25 2.13 7.28
CA ASP A 270 -24.00 2.72 8.59
C ASP A 270 -22.70 3.54 8.65
N LEU A 271 -21.84 3.46 7.62
CA LEU A 271 -20.63 4.28 7.51
C LEU A 271 -20.99 5.67 6.94
N LYS A 272 -20.75 6.71 7.74
CA LYS A 272 -21.12 8.10 7.39
C LYS A 272 -19.91 9.03 7.36
N GLN A 273 -19.98 10.05 6.50
CA GLN A 273 -18.99 11.11 6.51
C GLN A 273 -19.01 11.88 7.84
N ASP A 274 -17.84 12.35 8.25
CA ASP A 274 -17.60 13.15 9.44
C ASP A 274 -17.93 12.45 10.78
N GLU A 275 -18.24 11.15 10.74
CA GLU A 275 -18.43 10.30 11.91
C GLU A 275 -17.28 9.28 12.02
N GLN A 276 -16.91 8.89 13.24
CA GLN A 276 -15.95 7.81 13.45
C GLN A 276 -16.63 6.44 13.24
N PRO A 277 -15.93 5.42 12.71
CA PRO A 277 -16.54 4.12 12.45
C PRO A 277 -17.12 3.44 13.71
N SER A 278 -18.24 2.74 13.52
CA SER A 278 -18.86 1.88 14.54
C SER A 278 -17.91 0.75 14.96
N GLN A 279 -18.16 0.15 16.12
CA GLN A 279 -17.36 -0.99 16.58
C GLN A 279 -17.52 -2.19 15.62
N GLU A 280 -18.73 -2.37 15.09
CA GLU A 280 -19.06 -3.39 14.09
C GLU A 280 -18.26 -3.18 12.80
N TYR A 281 -18.13 -1.93 12.33
CA TYR A 281 -17.27 -1.61 11.18
C TYR A 281 -15.81 -1.94 11.46
N LYS A 282 -15.30 -1.60 12.65
CA LYS A 282 -13.91 -1.85 13.02
C LYS A 282 -13.57 -3.33 12.99
N GLU A 283 -14.43 -4.16 13.57
CA GLU A 283 -14.26 -5.62 13.59
C GLU A 283 -14.35 -6.23 12.20
N MET A 284 -15.29 -5.76 11.37
CA MET A 284 -15.43 -6.18 9.97
C MET A 284 -14.18 -5.84 9.17
N ALA A 285 -13.73 -4.59 9.22
CA ALA A 285 -12.60 -4.10 8.45
C ALA A 285 -11.31 -4.84 8.85
N TYR A 286 -11.05 -5.00 10.15
CA TYR A 286 -9.87 -5.71 10.63
C TYR A 286 -9.88 -7.19 10.22
N LYS A 287 -11.02 -7.86 10.31
CA LYS A 287 -11.16 -9.26 9.87
C LYS A 287 -10.89 -9.42 8.36
N ILE A 288 -11.39 -8.49 7.54
CA ILE A 288 -11.12 -8.51 6.09
C ILE A 288 -9.64 -8.25 5.83
N ALA A 289 -9.06 -7.22 6.47
CA ALA A 289 -7.67 -6.85 6.29
C ALA A 289 -6.72 -8.00 6.63
N GLN A 290 -6.88 -8.66 7.78
CA GLN A 290 -6.06 -9.82 8.16
C GLN A 290 -6.08 -10.91 7.08
N LYS A 291 -7.27 -11.23 6.55
CA LYS A 291 -7.41 -12.24 5.48
C LYS A 291 -6.73 -11.80 4.17
N ARG A 292 -6.82 -10.51 3.82
CA ARG A 292 -6.17 -9.94 2.62
C ARG A 292 -4.66 -9.86 2.77
N MET A 293 -4.14 -9.53 3.94
CA MET A 293 -2.71 -9.51 4.24
C MET A 293 -2.10 -10.91 4.17
N ALA A 294 -2.76 -11.91 4.77
CA ALA A 294 -2.33 -13.31 4.67
C ALA A 294 -2.26 -13.76 3.20
N LEU A 295 -3.35 -13.54 2.44
CA LEU A 295 -3.41 -13.90 1.03
C LEU A 295 -2.36 -13.16 0.19
N SER A 296 -2.13 -11.88 0.48
CA SER A 296 -1.08 -11.07 -0.17
C SER A 296 0.31 -11.67 0.05
N GLY A 297 0.69 -11.94 1.30
CA GLY A 297 1.98 -12.52 1.63
C GLY A 297 2.19 -13.88 0.96
N TYR A 298 1.17 -14.75 0.95
CA TYR A 298 1.27 -16.05 0.29
C TYR A 298 1.37 -15.97 -1.23
N ARG A 299 0.63 -15.06 -1.87
CA ARG A 299 0.72 -14.81 -3.32
C ARG A 299 2.05 -14.17 -3.70
N MET A 300 2.56 -13.26 -2.86
CA MET A 300 3.87 -12.65 -3.05
C MET A 300 4.97 -13.70 -2.99
N ALA A 301 4.95 -14.58 -1.98
CA ALA A 301 5.90 -15.68 -1.88
C ALA A 301 5.83 -16.61 -3.10
N GLU A 302 4.63 -17.00 -3.54
CA GLU A 302 4.47 -17.85 -4.72
C GLU A 302 4.96 -17.16 -6.01
N TYR A 303 4.60 -15.88 -6.20
CA TYR A 303 5.06 -15.07 -7.31
C TYR A 303 6.60 -15.04 -7.39
N LEU A 304 7.25 -14.79 -6.26
CA LEU A 304 8.71 -14.69 -6.18
C LEU A 304 9.41 -16.05 -6.28
N ASN A 305 8.83 -17.10 -5.68
CA ASN A 305 9.35 -18.47 -5.81
C ASN A 305 9.33 -18.94 -7.27
N GLN A 306 8.31 -18.58 -8.05
CA GLN A 306 8.25 -18.93 -9.48
C GLN A 306 9.35 -18.26 -10.31
N ILE A 307 9.86 -17.11 -9.86
CA ILE A 307 10.86 -16.31 -10.60
C ILE A 307 12.29 -16.65 -10.12
N PHE A 308 12.46 -16.84 -8.80
CA PHE A 308 13.77 -16.92 -8.16
C PHE A 308 14.03 -18.25 -7.46
N GLY A 309 13.08 -19.18 -7.46
CA GLY A 309 13.16 -20.44 -6.72
C GLY A 309 13.88 -21.58 -7.44
N GLU A 310 14.34 -21.35 -8.67
CA GLU A 310 15.17 -22.26 -9.47
C GLU A 310 16.63 -21.77 -9.56
#